data_AF-A0A2G9GS27-F1
#
_entry.id   AF-A0A2G9GS27-F1
#
_cell.length_a   1.000
_cell.length_b   1.000
_cell.length_c   1.000
_cell.angle_alpha   90.00
_cell.angle_beta   90.00
_cell.angle_gamma   90.00
#
_symmetry.space_group_name_H-M   'P 1'
#
loop_
_entity.id
_entity.type
_entity.pdbx_description
1 polymer ?
#
loop_
_entity_poly.entity_id
_entity_poly.type
_entity_poly.pdbx_seq_one_letter_code
_entity_poly.pdbx_strand_id
1 'polypeptide(L)'
;MKSHKHSPTNPNSIKAKLTFRFLQAMKKLNKKIPPSLSSEDKYKRYHAIRIAAYESMAFAVGMHKAWSRALLRKMITNHRHPMKKRQKAPHHDGKNVVITRGNPRNYGGELGFGPENDLRKLVPGGKGMDICRLLNETGDYIKCLKAQVKVMRKIVDFSSR
;
A
#
# COMPACT_ATOMS: atom_id res chain seq x y z
N MET A 1 -36.64 -11.41 21.19
CA MET A 1 -35.20 -11.58 20.86
C MET A 1 -35.03 -11.55 19.36
N LYS A 2 -34.38 -10.52 18.78
CA LYS A 2 -34.25 -10.37 17.31
C LYS A 2 -32.97 -11.05 16.82
N SER A 3 -33.09 -12.28 16.31
CA SER A 3 -32.00 -13.00 15.64
C SER A 3 -31.45 -12.18 14.46
N HIS A 4 -30.22 -11.68 14.61
CA HIS A 4 -29.47 -11.11 13.50
C HIS A 4 -29.05 -12.25 12.57
N LYS A 5 -29.79 -12.42 11.47
CA LYS A 5 -29.40 -13.28 10.36
C LYS A 5 -28.09 -12.74 9.79
N HIS A 6 -26.96 -13.37 10.11
CA HIS A 6 -25.70 -13.12 9.42
C HIS A 6 -25.87 -13.57 7.97
N SER A 7 -26.09 -12.61 7.07
CA SER A 7 -25.99 -12.87 5.63
C SER A 7 -24.63 -13.52 5.34
N PRO A 8 -24.58 -14.63 4.58
CA PRO A 8 -23.31 -15.28 4.25
C PRO A 8 -22.45 -14.24 3.53
N THR A 9 -21.36 -13.85 4.18
CA THR A 9 -20.44 -12.87 3.61
C THR A 9 -19.80 -13.56 2.42
N ASN A 10 -20.14 -13.14 1.20
CA ASN A 10 -19.57 -13.70 -0.02
C ASN A 10 -18.05 -13.80 0.15
N PRO A 11 -17.47 -15.02 0.16
CA PRO A 11 -16.05 -15.22 0.43
C PRO A 11 -15.16 -14.58 -0.65
N ASN A 12 -15.72 -14.32 -1.83
CA ASN A 12 -15.06 -13.63 -2.92
C ASN A 12 -15.10 -12.10 -2.82
N SER A 13 -15.81 -11.54 -1.83
CA SER A 13 -15.82 -10.10 -1.61
C SER A 13 -14.44 -9.57 -1.21
N ILE A 14 -14.09 -8.38 -1.69
CA ILE A 14 -12.83 -7.69 -1.32
C ILE A 14 -12.71 -7.60 0.21
N LYS A 15 -13.82 -7.34 0.91
CA LYS A 15 -13.87 -7.27 2.37
C LYS A 15 -13.51 -8.59 3.04
N ALA A 16 -14.05 -9.72 2.57
CA ALA A 16 -13.72 -11.04 3.13
C ALA A 16 -12.25 -11.38 2.91
N LYS A 17 -11.74 -11.21 1.68
CA LYS A 17 -10.34 -11.45 1.32
C LYS A 17 -9.39 -10.57 2.15
N LEU A 18 -9.71 -9.29 2.26
CA LEU A 18 -8.97 -8.32 3.07
C LEU A 18 -8.94 -8.73 4.53
N THR A 19 -10.09 -9.09 5.11
CA THR A 19 -10.20 -9.50 6.52
C THR A 19 -9.34 -10.73 6.79
N PHE A 20 -9.49 -11.76 5.97
CA PHE A 20 -8.73 -13.01 6.12
C PHE A 20 -7.22 -12.77 6.07
N ARG A 21 -6.75 -12.04 5.05
CA ARG A 21 -5.32 -11.73 4.87
C ARG A 21 -4.79 -10.86 6.01
N PHE A 22 -5.57 -9.87 6.43
CA PHE A 22 -5.16 -8.97 7.50
C PHE A 22 -5.06 -9.70 8.85
N LEU A 23 -6.05 -10.53 9.20
CA LEU A 23 -5.99 -11.35 10.42
C LEU A 23 -4.81 -12.33 10.38
N GLN A 24 -4.52 -12.93 9.22
CA GLN A 24 -3.36 -13.81 9.07
C GLN A 24 -2.04 -13.05 9.27
N ALA A 25 -1.94 -11.82 8.74
CA ALA A 25 -0.77 -10.96 8.94
C ALA A 25 -0.63 -10.54 10.41
N MET A 26 -1.72 -10.16 11.07
CA MET A 26 -1.73 -9.81 12.50
C MET A 26 -1.29 -10.99 13.38
N LYS A 27 -1.77 -12.21 13.10
CA LYS A 27 -1.33 -13.42 13.80
C LYS A 27 0.18 -13.67 13.64
N LYS A 28 0.75 -13.37 12.47
CA LYS A 28 2.20 -13.46 12.24
C LYS A 28 2.97 -12.36 12.98
N LEU A 29 2.45 -11.13 13.00
CA LEU A 29 3.10 -9.99 13.67
C LEU A 29 3.14 -10.17 15.20
N ASN A 30 2.04 -10.63 15.80
CA ASN A 30 1.97 -10.88 17.24
C ASN A 30 2.94 -11.98 17.72
N LYS A 31 3.38 -12.89 16.83
CA LYS A 31 4.44 -13.87 17.15
C LYS A 31 5.84 -13.27 17.12
N LYS A 32 6.05 -12.18 16.37
CA LYS A 32 7.38 -11.60 16.11
C LYS A 32 7.72 -10.44 17.04
N ILE A 33 6.72 -9.69 17.49
CA ILE A 33 6.90 -8.46 18.27
C ILE A 33 6.17 -8.65 19.61
N PRO A 34 6.87 -8.98 20.71
CA PRO A 34 6.24 -9.14 22.01
C PRO A 34 5.61 -7.81 22.50
N PRO A 35 4.58 -7.82 23.36
CA PRO A 35 3.89 -6.61 23.79
C PRO A 35 4.71 -5.73 24.76
N SER A 36 5.77 -6.25 25.38
CA SER A 36 6.62 -5.55 26.36
C SER A 36 7.70 -4.71 25.66
N LEU A 37 7.39 -3.47 25.28
CA LEU A 37 8.26 -2.76 24.35
C LEU A 37 8.35 -1.23 24.54
N SER A 38 9.61 -0.76 24.43
CA SER A 38 10.09 0.62 24.44
C SER A 38 9.36 1.49 23.39
N SER A 39 9.47 2.82 23.50
CA SER A 39 8.86 3.78 22.57
C SER A 39 9.20 3.49 21.09
N GLU A 40 10.46 3.12 20.83
CA GLU A 40 10.97 2.76 19.50
C GLU A 40 10.22 1.55 18.90
N ASP A 41 9.87 0.60 19.74
CA ASP A 41 9.25 -0.64 19.32
C ASP A 41 7.74 -0.50 19.11
N LYS A 42 7.10 0.48 19.76
CA LYS A 42 5.73 0.90 19.45
C LYS A 42 5.63 1.44 18.02
N TYR A 43 6.59 2.27 17.59
CA TYR A 43 6.62 2.81 16.23
C TYR A 43 6.83 1.69 15.18
N LYS A 44 7.74 0.75 15.43
CA LYS A 44 7.95 -0.42 14.56
C LYS A 44 6.68 -1.25 14.42
N ARG A 45 5.97 -1.49 15.53
CA ARG A 45 4.70 -2.24 15.52
C ARG A 45 3.62 -1.52 14.73
N TYR A 46 3.44 -0.22 14.94
CA TYR A 46 2.52 0.60 14.16
C TYR A 46 2.83 0.53 12.66
N HIS A 47 4.11 0.70 12.30
CA HIS A 47 4.53 0.65 10.91
C HIS A 47 4.26 -0.72 10.28
N ALA A 48 4.53 -1.81 11.00
CA ALA A 48 4.27 -3.17 10.54
C ALA A 48 2.76 -3.43 10.34
N ILE A 49 1.91 -2.96 11.26
CA ILE A 49 0.45 -3.05 11.12
C ILE A 49 -0.02 -2.28 9.87
N ARG A 50 0.51 -1.08 9.65
CA ARG A 50 0.19 -0.25 8.48
C ARG A 50 0.58 -0.95 7.17
N ILE A 51 1.78 -1.53 7.10
CA ILE A 51 2.22 -2.32 5.93
C ILE A 51 1.28 -3.51 5.72
N ALA A 52 1.02 -4.31 6.76
CA ALA A 52 0.16 -5.48 6.67
C ALA A 52 -1.25 -5.13 6.16
N ALA A 53 -1.79 -3.98 6.56
CA ALA A 53 -3.08 -3.51 6.08
C ALA A 53 -3.05 -3.17 4.58
N TYR A 54 -2.04 -2.44 4.12
CA TYR A 54 -1.88 -2.12 2.69
C TYR A 54 -1.61 -3.35 1.83
N GLU A 55 -0.79 -4.29 2.31
CA GLU A 55 -0.58 -5.57 1.63
C GLU A 55 -1.89 -6.35 1.50
N SER A 56 -2.64 -6.46 2.60
CA SER A 56 -3.92 -7.17 2.61
C SER A 56 -4.92 -6.57 1.63
N MET A 57 -4.95 -5.23 1.48
CA MET A 57 -5.75 -4.55 0.46
C MET A 57 -5.31 -4.88 -0.95
N ALA A 58 -4.01 -4.75 -1.24
CA ALA A 58 -3.47 -4.99 -2.58
C ALA A 58 -3.74 -6.44 -3.03
N PHE A 59 -3.51 -7.41 -2.14
CA PHE A 59 -3.79 -8.82 -2.42
C PHE A 59 -5.29 -9.15 -2.53
N ALA A 60 -6.17 -8.44 -1.82
CA ALA A 60 -7.62 -8.67 -1.92
C ALA A 60 -8.19 -8.28 -3.30
N VAL A 61 -7.57 -7.29 -3.94
CA VAL A 61 -8.00 -6.74 -5.24
C VAL A 61 -7.26 -7.37 -6.41
N GLY A 62 -6.05 -7.87 -6.18
CA GLY A 62 -5.25 -8.58 -7.16
C GLY A 62 -4.36 -7.68 -8.02
N MET A 63 -3.51 -8.31 -8.84
CA MET A 63 -2.44 -7.65 -9.62
C MET A 63 -2.94 -6.91 -10.87
N HIS A 64 -4.23 -6.99 -11.18
CA HIS A 64 -4.81 -6.34 -12.36
C HIS A 64 -4.94 -4.82 -12.18
N LYS A 65 -5.02 -4.33 -10.94
CA LYS A 65 -5.07 -2.90 -10.64
C LYS A 65 -3.68 -2.31 -10.55
N ALA A 66 -3.46 -1.19 -11.22
CA ALA A 66 -2.18 -0.50 -11.24
C ALA A 66 -1.78 -0.02 -9.84
N TRP A 67 -2.75 0.48 -9.04
CA TRP A 67 -2.46 0.90 -7.67
C TRP A 67 -2.05 -0.27 -6.77
N SER A 68 -2.64 -1.45 -6.96
CA SER A 68 -2.31 -2.66 -6.21
C SER A 68 -0.87 -3.11 -6.50
N ARG A 69 -0.49 -3.17 -7.78
CA ARG A 69 0.90 -3.47 -8.17
C ARG A 69 1.89 -2.45 -7.61
N ALA A 70 1.54 -1.17 -7.64
CA ALA A 70 2.41 -0.12 -7.10
C ALA A 70 2.65 -0.30 -5.60
N LEU A 71 1.61 -0.64 -4.82
CA LEU A 71 1.76 -0.96 -3.40
C LEU A 71 2.63 -2.20 -3.17
N LEU A 72 2.37 -3.29 -3.89
CA LEU A 72 3.16 -4.53 -3.75
C LEU A 72 4.63 -4.31 -4.10
N ARG A 73 4.92 -3.56 -5.17
CA ARG A 73 6.30 -3.19 -5.54
C ARG A 73 6.96 -2.40 -4.42
N LYS A 74 6.28 -1.39 -3.86
CA LYS A 74 6.81 -0.60 -2.74
C LYS A 74 7.17 -1.46 -1.53
N MET A 75 6.34 -2.46 -1.20
CA MET A 75 6.65 -3.35 -0.08
C MET A 75 7.81 -4.31 -0.40
N ILE A 76 7.85 -4.90 -1.60
CA ILE A 76 8.96 -5.77 -2.03
C ILE A 76 10.29 -5.01 -2.04
N THR A 77 10.31 -3.77 -2.53
CA THR A 77 11.53 -2.94 -2.53
C THR A 77 11.97 -2.59 -1.12
N ASN A 78 11.04 -2.35 -0.20
CA ASN A 78 11.34 -2.07 1.21
C ASN A 78 11.89 -3.31 1.95
N HIS A 79 11.45 -4.52 1.57
CA HIS A 79 11.95 -5.77 2.16
C HIS A 79 13.30 -6.22 1.58
N ARG A 80 13.58 -5.90 0.31
CA ARG A 80 14.85 -6.28 -0.36
C ARG A 80 15.99 -5.30 -0.08
N HIS A 81 15.68 -4.09 0.41
CA HIS A 81 16.66 -3.11 0.84
C HIS A 81 16.28 -2.60 2.24
N PRO A 82 16.65 -3.29 3.34
CA PRO A 82 16.79 -2.57 4.60
C PRO A 82 17.71 -1.39 4.29
N MET A 83 17.27 -0.16 4.59
CA MET A 83 18.00 1.08 4.31
C MET A 83 19.51 0.82 4.41
N LYS A 84 20.20 0.70 3.27
CA LYS A 84 21.62 0.95 3.26
C LYS A 84 21.69 2.40 3.69
N LYS A 85 22.11 2.66 4.93
CA LYS A 85 22.57 4.00 5.33
C LYS A 85 23.37 4.51 4.14
N ARG A 86 23.06 5.71 3.65
CA ARG A 86 23.84 6.38 2.61
C ARG A 86 25.29 6.38 3.08
N GLN A 87 26.06 5.37 2.69
CA GLN A 87 27.50 5.42 2.78
C GLN A 87 27.84 6.52 1.80
N LYS A 88 28.36 7.64 2.34
CA LYS A 88 28.95 8.68 1.51
C LYS A 88 29.88 7.98 0.53
N ALA A 89 29.60 8.11 -0.76
CA ALA A 89 30.44 7.53 -1.79
C ALA A 89 31.86 8.07 -1.62
N PRO A 90 32.92 7.25 -1.73
CA PRO A 90 34.27 7.77 -1.87
C PRO A 90 34.35 8.54 -3.20
N HIS A 91 34.98 9.71 -3.18
CA HIS A 91 35.40 10.38 -4.40
C HIS A 91 36.39 9.47 -5.13
N HIS A 92 35.99 8.96 -6.30
CA HIS A 92 36.93 8.46 -7.29
C HIS A 92 36.60 9.10 -8.64
N ASP A 93 37.57 9.90 -9.10
CA ASP A 93 37.76 10.31 -10.48
C ASP A 93 37.75 9.10 -11.42
N GLY A 94 37.20 9.27 -12.62
CA GLY A 94 37.50 8.35 -13.74
C GLY A 94 36.31 7.93 -14.60
N LYS A 95 36.00 8.78 -15.58
CA LYS A 95 35.71 8.49 -17.00
C LYS A 95 34.87 7.25 -17.37
N ASN A 96 33.73 7.57 -18.01
CA ASN A 96 33.09 6.93 -19.19
C ASN A 96 32.67 5.46 -19.12
N VAL A 97 31.36 5.23 -18.99
CA VAL A 97 30.51 4.50 -19.98
C VAL A 97 29.05 4.91 -19.70
N VAL A 98 28.41 5.69 -20.58
CA VAL A 98 26.95 5.82 -20.58
C VAL A 98 26.41 5.06 -21.78
N ILE A 99 25.90 3.87 -21.48
CA ILE A 99 24.96 3.16 -22.34
C ILE A 99 23.72 4.03 -22.50
N THR A 100 23.42 4.37 -23.74
CA THR A 100 22.19 5.02 -24.19
C THR A 100 20.98 4.23 -23.70
N ARG A 101 20.32 4.71 -22.63
CA ARG A 101 18.94 4.34 -22.31
C ARG A 101 18.10 5.60 -22.39
N GLY A 102 17.20 5.61 -23.37
CA GLY A 102 16.44 6.75 -23.85
C GLY A 102 15.91 7.65 -22.74
N ASN A 103 16.32 8.91 -22.82
CA ASN A 103 15.71 10.02 -22.11
C ASN A 103 14.38 10.35 -22.81
N PRO A 104 13.24 10.44 -22.10
CA PRO A 104 11.97 10.82 -22.71
C PRO A 104 12.07 12.26 -23.18
N ARG A 105 11.90 12.46 -24.49
CA ARG A 105 11.72 13.79 -25.07
C ARG A 105 10.47 14.42 -24.46
N ASN A 106 10.71 15.49 -23.71
CA ASN A 106 9.81 16.62 -23.55
C ASN A 106 9.14 16.95 -24.90
N TYR A 107 7.82 16.80 -24.95
CA TYR A 107 6.97 17.53 -25.89
C TYR A 107 5.80 18.13 -25.10
N GLY A 108 5.75 19.46 -25.09
CA GLY A 108 4.59 20.31 -24.78
C GLY A 108 4.23 20.33 -23.29
N GLY A 109 4.53 21.40 -22.56
CA GLY A 109 3.90 22.69 -22.82
C GLY A 109 2.76 22.82 -21.82
N GLU A 110 3.03 23.48 -20.70
CA GLU A 110 2.05 24.27 -19.95
C GLU A 110 0.60 23.69 -19.89
N LEU A 111 0.40 22.63 -19.11
CA LEU A 111 -0.94 22.11 -18.82
C LEU A 111 -1.13 21.89 -17.32
N GLY A 112 -1.63 22.93 -16.68
CA GLY A 112 -2.68 22.82 -15.68
C GLY A 112 -2.23 22.53 -14.25
N PHE A 113 -2.46 23.52 -13.38
CA PHE A 113 -2.91 23.28 -12.01
C PHE A 113 -4.29 22.58 -12.02
N GLY A 114 -4.37 21.41 -12.64
CA GLY A 114 -5.59 20.62 -12.68
C GLY A 114 -5.69 19.71 -11.45
N PRO A 115 -6.90 19.48 -10.91
CA PRO A 115 -7.13 18.63 -9.73
C PRO A 115 -6.62 17.19 -9.91
N GLU A 116 -6.39 16.75 -11.14
CA GLU A 116 -5.79 15.45 -11.47
C GLU A 116 -4.36 15.29 -10.93
N ASN A 117 -3.59 16.38 -10.79
CA ASN A 117 -2.22 16.30 -10.30
C ASN A 117 -2.15 15.90 -8.82
N ASP A 118 -3.17 16.24 -8.04
CA ASP A 118 -3.25 15.82 -6.64
C ASP A 118 -3.68 14.36 -6.54
N LEU A 119 -4.61 13.92 -7.39
CA LEU A 119 -4.95 12.49 -7.50
C LEU A 119 -3.73 11.63 -7.88
N ARG A 120 -2.88 12.10 -8.80
CA ARG A 120 -1.64 11.41 -9.19
C ARG A 120 -0.68 11.18 -8.01
N LYS A 121 -0.67 12.10 -7.03
CA LYS A 121 0.14 12.00 -5.81
C LYS A 121 -0.48 11.07 -4.77
N LEU A 122 -1.81 11.02 -4.69
CA LEU A 122 -2.56 10.23 -3.70
C LEU A 122 -2.71 8.76 -4.10
N VAL A 123 -2.97 8.48 -5.38
CA VAL A 123 -3.18 7.11 -5.86
C VAL A 123 -1.83 6.42 -6.05
N PRO A 124 -1.58 5.25 -5.43
CA PRO A 124 -0.35 4.51 -5.66
C PRO A 124 -0.10 4.26 -7.14
N GLY A 125 1.07 4.66 -7.65
CA GLY A 125 1.40 4.55 -9.08
C GLY A 125 0.72 5.57 -10.00
N GLY A 126 0.01 6.55 -9.47
CA GLY A 126 -0.79 7.53 -10.24
C GLY A 126 0.02 8.46 -11.15
N LYS A 127 1.30 8.72 -10.83
CA LYS A 127 2.15 9.68 -11.55
C LYS A 127 2.15 9.51 -13.08
N GLY A 128 2.17 8.27 -13.58
CA GLY A 128 2.22 7.97 -15.02
C GLY A 128 0.90 7.47 -15.63
N MET A 129 -0.25 7.63 -14.96
CA MET A 129 -1.54 7.17 -15.49
C MET A 129 -2.17 8.20 -16.44
N ASP A 130 -2.90 7.80 -17.47
CA ASP A 130 -3.82 8.72 -18.15
C ASP A 130 -5.00 9.09 -17.23
N ILE A 131 -5.73 10.17 -17.54
CA ILE A 131 -6.81 10.69 -16.67
C ILE A 131 -7.93 9.65 -16.46
N CYS A 132 -8.36 8.98 -17.54
CA CYS A 132 -9.42 7.96 -17.46
C CYS A 132 -9.03 6.80 -16.54
N ARG A 133 -7.80 6.28 -16.69
CA ARG A 133 -7.25 5.24 -15.82
C ARG A 133 -7.09 5.73 -14.39
N LEU A 134 -6.62 6.95 -14.19
CA LEU A 134 -6.45 7.55 -12.86
C LEU A 134 -7.78 7.60 -12.11
N LEU A 135 -8.86 8.06 -12.74
CA LEU A 135 -10.19 8.11 -12.13
C LEU A 135 -10.73 6.72 -11.79
N ASN A 136 -10.59 5.75 -12.70
CA ASN A 136 -11.00 4.37 -12.47
C ASN A 136 -10.25 3.72 -11.29
N GLU A 137 -8.91 3.86 -11.28
CA GLU A 137 -8.07 3.35 -10.20
C GLU A 137 -8.35 4.07 -8.87
N THR A 138 -8.65 5.37 -8.90
CA THR A 138 -9.08 6.14 -7.72
C THR A 138 -10.36 5.58 -7.12
N GLY A 139 -11.39 5.35 -7.93
CA GLY A 139 -12.67 4.79 -7.48
C GLY A 139 -12.49 3.43 -6.80
N ASP A 140 -11.67 2.55 -7.39
CA ASP A 140 -11.37 1.26 -6.81
C ASP A 140 -10.51 1.35 -5.55
N TYR A 141 -9.55 2.27 -5.51
CA TYR A 141 -8.72 2.51 -4.33
C TYR A 141 -9.58 3.01 -3.15
N ILE A 142 -10.50 3.95 -3.37
CA ILE A 142 -11.45 4.44 -2.37
C ILE A 142 -12.34 3.31 -1.83
N LYS A 143 -12.87 2.44 -2.69
CA LYS A 143 -13.67 1.28 -2.25
C LYS A 143 -12.87 0.40 -1.29
N CYS A 144 -11.59 0.18 -1.60
CA CYS A 144 -10.73 -0.67 -0.80
C CYS A 144 -10.34 -0.01 0.52
N LEU A 145 -10.05 1.29 0.53
CA LEU A 145 -9.81 2.07 1.75
C LEU A 145 -11.03 2.02 2.69
N LYS A 146 -12.23 2.21 2.15
CA LYS A 146 -13.48 2.07 2.92
C LYS A 146 -13.62 0.68 3.53
N ALA A 147 -13.26 -0.37 2.77
CA ALA A 147 -13.27 -1.74 3.28
C ALA A 147 -12.22 -1.93 4.39
N GLN A 148 -11.00 -1.42 4.20
CA GLN A 148 -9.91 -1.46 5.19
C GLN A 148 -10.33 -0.87 6.52
N VAL A 149 -10.85 0.36 6.52
CA VAL A 149 -11.29 1.04 7.75
C VAL A 149 -12.40 0.26 8.45
N LYS A 150 -13.38 -0.26 7.69
CA LYS A 150 -14.47 -1.07 8.25
C LYS A 150 -13.97 -2.36 8.90
N VAL A 151 -12.98 -3.03 8.30
CA VAL A 151 -12.38 -4.26 8.85
C VAL A 151 -11.62 -3.94 10.13
N MET A 152 -10.76 -2.92 10.10
CA MET A 152 -9.95 -2.54 11.26
C MET A 152 -10.82 -2.12 12.44
N ARG A 153 -11.88 -1.33 12.20
CA ARG A 153 -12.83 -0.93 13.25
C ARG A 153 -13.49 -2.14 13.90
N LYS A 154 -14.02 -3.07 13.10
CA LYS A 154 -14.63 -4.29 13.63
C LYS A 154 -13.67 -5.10 14.50
N ILE A 155 -12.41 -5.22 14.11
CA ILE A 155 -11.40 -5.96 14.89
C ILE A 155 -11.19 -5.28 16.26
N VAL A 156 -11.10 -3.96 16.30
CA VAL A 156 -11.02 -3.20 17.55
C VAL A 156 -12.27 -3.42 18.40
N ASP A 157 -13.46 -3.28 17.81
CA ASP A 157 -14.73 -3.50 18.51
C ASP A 157 -14.86 -4.91 19.11
N PHE A 158 -14.28 -5.92 18.46
CA PHE A 158 -14.23 -7.29 18.99
C PHE A 158 -13.17 -7.49 20.08
N SER A 159 -12.10 -6.70 20.08
CA SER A 159 -11.00 -6.81 21.05
C SER A 159 -11.24 -6.00 22.33
N SER A 160 -12.22 -5.08 22.30
CA SER A 160 -12.63 -4.26 23.44
C SER A 160 -13.83 -4.84 24.21
N ARG A 161 -14.29 -6.03 23.84
CA ARG A 161 -15.29 -6.82 24.57
C ARG A 161 -14.58 -7.91 25.37
#